data_AF-A0AAN8PYT5-F1
#
_entry.id   AF-A0AAN8PYT5-F1
#
_cell.length_a   1.000
_cell.length_b   1.000
_cell.length_c   1.000
_cell.angle_alpha   90.00
_cell.angle_beta   90.00
_cell.angle_gamma   90.00
#
_symmetry.space_group_name_H-M   'P 1'
#
loop_
_entity.id
_entity.type
_entity.pdbx_description
1 polymer ?
#
loop_
_entity_poly.entity_id
_entity_poly.type
_entity_poly.pdbx_seq_one_letter_code
_entity_poly.pdbx_strand_id
1 'polypeptide(L)'
;MNLKKSWVPPKFTSIHWDGKSLPTLQDKYEHEERLAVAVGDSDELKLLGIPAYQSGTDERAGEIISRLTSELLKAWQCSGNVVNMVFDTTSTNTGHMTAVCIQIQQRFDRALSWSRCCHHVGKLIVGHVFEDLKMEVSKSPEVSLFVRTRKNFIIFHMIQINLSTTLTFPSSPQKHTNTY
;
A
#
# COMPACT_ATOMS: atom_id res chain seq x y z
N MET A 1 17.46 -15.93 18.69
CA MET A 1 16.29 -15.09 19.03
C MET A 1 15.25 -15.27 17.92
N ASN A 2 14.03 -15.73 18.23
CA ASN A 2 12.99 -15.89 17.22
C ASN A 2 12.27 -14.54 17.04
N LEU A 3 12.59 -13.82 15.96
CA LEU A 3 12.06 -12.48 15.68
C LEU A 3 10.52 -12.40 15.65
N LYS A 4 9.84 -13.52 15.38
CA LYS A 4 8.37 -13.58 15.39
C LYS A 4 7.80 -13.64 16.81
N LYS A 5 8.54 -14.20 17.77
CA LYS A 5 8.09 -14.34 19.17
C LYS A 5 8.33 -13.09 20.02
N SER A 6 9.21 -12.19 19.58
CA SER A 6 9.60 -11.00 20.33
C SER A 6 8.91 -9.71 19.88
N TRP A 7 8.27 -9.72 18.71
CA TRP A 7 7.55 -8.55 18.19
C TRP A 7 6.07 -8.64 18.57
N VAL A 8 5.51 -7.54 19.04
CA VAL A 8 4.10 -7.41 19.41
C VAL A 8 3.46 -6.44 18.41
N PRO A 9 2.42 -6.84 17.66
CA PRO A 9 1.78 -5.93 16.74
C PRO A 9 1.09 -4.78 17.47
N PRO A 10 1.10 -3.56 16.90
CA PRO A 10 0.30 -2.46 17.41
C PRO A 10 -1.18 -2.84 17.49
N LYS A 11 -1.93 -2.24 18.42
CA LYS A 11 -3.36 -2.53 18.61
C LYS A 11 -4.16 -2.36 17.31
N PHE A 12 -3.83 -1.32 16.55
CA PHE A 12 -4.42 -1.02 15.25
C PHE A 12 -3.30 -0.80 14.24
N THR A 13 -3.33 -1.54 13.14
CA THR A 13 -2.28 -1.45 12.12
C THR A 13 -2.86 -1.35 10.72
N SER A 14 -2.12 -0.68 9.84
CA SER A 14 -2.36 -0.67 8.40
C SER A 14 -1.47 -1.71 7.74
N ILE A 15 -2.05 -2.54 6.87
CA ILE A 15 -1.27 -3.46 6.03
C ILE A 15 -0.91 -2.75 4.73
N HIS A 16 0.29 -2.98 4.23
CA HIS A 16 0.75 -2.53 2.93
C HIS A 16 1.36 -3.70 2.17
N TRP A 17 1.06 -3.80 0.88
CA TRP A 17 1.72 -4.74 -0.01
C TRP A 17 2.16 -4.06 -1.30
N ASP A 18 3.29 -4.50 -1.85
CA ASP A 18 3.82 -4.02 -3.12
C ASP A 18 4.49 -5.18 -3.88
N GLY A 19 4.10 -5.35 -5.14
CA GLY A 19 4.63 -6.38 -6.02
C GLY A 19 5.76 -5.84 -6.89
N LYS A 20 6.83 -6.60 -7.05
CA LYS A 20 7.94 -6.21 -7.92
C LYS A 20 8.61 -7.42 -8.57
N SER A 21 8.86 -7.31 -9.87
CA SER A 21 9.76 -8.21 -10.58
C SER A 21 11.21 -7.97 -10.13
N LEU A 22 11.83 -8.98 -9.54
CA LEU A 22 13.20 -8.96 -9.03
C LEU A 22 13.99 -10.16 -9.58
N PRO A 23 15.31 -10.05 -9.75
CA PRO A 23 16.11 -11.21 -10.09
C PRO A 23 15.99 -12.31 -9.04
N THR A 24 16.05 -13.57 -9.48
CA THR A 24 16.07 -14.72 -8.56
C THR A 24 17.33 -14.68 -7.69
N LEU A 25 17.32 -15.39 -6.56
CA LEU A 25 18.50 -15.48 -5.70
C LEU A 25 19.63 -16.31 -6.34
N GLN A 26 19.29 -17.16 -7.30
CA GLN A 26 20.19 -18.11 -7.95
C GLN A 26 20.78 -17.54 -9.25
N ASP A 27 19.97 -16.86 -10.05
CA ASP A 27 20.36 -16.26 -11.32
C ASP A 27 19.83 -14.82 -11.44
N LYS A 28 20.75 -13.90 -11.69
CA LYS A 28 20.45 -12.47 -11.87
C LYS A 28 19.72 -12.15 -13.19
N TYR A 29 19.71 -13.07 -14.13
CA TYR A 29 19.02 -12.93 -15.42
C TYR A 29 17.62 -13.54 -15.41
N GLU A 30 17.35 -14.45 -14.48
CA GLU A 30 16.00 -14.96 -14.26
C GLU A 30 15.23 -14.04 -13.31
N HIS A 31 13.97 -13.77 -13.63
CA HIS A 31 13.14 -12.84 -12.89
C HIS A 31 11.96 -13.51 -12.20
N GLU A 32 11.86 -13.15 -10.93
CA GLU A 32 10.88 -13.37 -9.89
C GLU A 32 9.75 -12.38 -9.68
N GLU A 33 8.47 -12.75 -9.60
CA GLU A 33 7.54 -11.87 -8.88
C GLU A 33 7.74 -12.02 -7.37
N ARG A 34 7.88 -10.88 -6.69
CA ARG A 34 8.13 -10.78 -5.25
C ARG A 34 7.14 -9.82 -4.63
N LEU A 35 6.45 -10.27 -3.58
CA LEU A 35 5.44 -9.47 -2.88
C LEU A 35 5.99 -9.02 -1.53
N ALA A 36 6.37 -7.75 -1.39
CA ALA A 36 6.69 -7.20 -0.09
C ALA A 36 5.40 -6.96 0.71
N VAL A 37 5.31 -7.50 1.92
CA VAL A 37 4.16 -7.28 2.83
C VAL A 37 4.66 -6.69 4.13
N ALA A 38 4.13 -5.54 4.50
CA ALA A 38 4.48 -4.82 5.71
C ALA A 38 3.22 -4.40 6.49
N VAL A 39 3.37 -4.21 7.79
CA VAL A 39 2.32 -3.70 8.67
C VAL A 39 2.90 -2.59 9.52
N GLY A 40 2.11 -1.56 9.80
CA GLY A 40 2.59 -0.45 10.60
C GLY A 40 1.50 0.51 11.01
N ASP A 41 1.86 1.44 11.89
CA ASP A 41 1.07 2.60 12.26
C ASP A 41 1.90 3.87 12.00
N SER A 42 1.61 4.96 12.72
CA SER A 42 2.39 6.20 12.59
C SER A 42 3.81 6.08 13.13
N ASP A 43 4.07 5.11 14.00
CA ASP A 43 5.27 5.06 14.83
C ASP A 43 6.22 3.95 14.37
N GLU A 44 5.67 2.81 13.94
CA GLU A 44 6.47 1.69 13.44
C GLU A 44 5.98 1.11 12.12
N LEU A 45 6.94 0.63 11.32
CA LEU A 45 6.70 -0.18 10.14
C LEU A 45 7.49 -1.48 10.23
N LYS A 46 6.78 -2.61 10.19
CA LYS A 46 7.32 -3.96 10.25
C LYS A 46 7.14 -4.66 8.91
N LEU A 47 8.25 -5.02 8.26
CA LEU A 47 8.23 -5.94 7.12
C LEU A 47 7.96 -7.38 7.64
N LEU A 48 6.88 -8.00 7.15
CA LEU A 48 6.50 -9.36 7.51
C LEU A 48 7.18 -10.41 6.62
N GLY A 49 7.42 -10.09 5.35
CA GLY A 49 8.05 -10.99 4.41
C GLY A 49 8.06 -10.46 2.98
N ILE A 50 8.79 -11.18 2.11
CA ILE A 50 8.87 -10.93 0.67
C ILE A 50 8.71 -12.26 -0.09
N PRO A 51 7.54 -12.93 -0.01
CA PRO A 51 7.33 -14.19 -0.71
C PRO A 51 7.47 -14.07 -2.23
N ALA A 52 8.03 -15.13 -2.82
CA ALA A 52 7.99 -15.41 -4.25
C ALA A 52 6.57 -15.75 -4.69
N TYR A 53 6.21 -15.38 -5.91
CA TYR A 53 5.07 -15.99 -6.60
C TYR A 53 5.29 -16.02 -8.11
N GLN A 54 4.52 -16.86 -8.80
CA GLN A 54 4.47 -16.87 -10.26
C GLN A 54 3.13 -16.28 -10.71
N SER A 55 3.18 -15.31 -11.61
CA SER A 55 1.99 -14.84 -12.34
C SER A 55 1.87 -15.64 -13.63
N GLY A 56 0.82 -16.45 -13.82
CA GLY A 56 0.58 -17.11 -15.11
C GLY A 56 -0.06 -18.49 -15.10
N THR A 57 -0.25 -19.12 -13.94
CA THR A 57 -1.15 -20.27 -13.82
C THR A 57 -2.56 -19.77 -13.53
N ASP A 58 -3.61 -20.54 -13.81
CA ASP A 58 -5.05 -20.16 -13.83
C ASP A 58 -5.60 -19.34 -12.62
N GLU A 59 -4.82 -19.18 -11.56
CA GLU A 59 -5.06 -18.32 -10.40
C GLU A 59 -4.81 -16.84 -10.73
N ARG A 60 -5.80 -15.99 -10.48
CA ARG A 60 -5.68 -14.55 -10.75
C ARG A 60 -4.70 -13.93 -9.77
N ALA A 61 -3.82 -13.02 -10.22
CA ALA A 61 -2.80 -12.39 -9.38
C ALA A 61 -3.33 -11.81 -8.04
N GLY A 62 -4.55 -11.27 -8.04
CA GLY A 62 -5.18 -10.78 -6.81
C GLY A 62 -5.45 -11.86 -5.76
N GLU A 63 -5.74 -13.09 -6.17
CA GLU A 63 -5.95 -14.23 -5.29
C GLU A 63 -4.65 -14.67 -4.62
N ILE A 64 -3.59 -14.84 -5.42
CA ILE A 64 -2.24 -15.15 -4.94
C ILE A 64 -1.79 -14.11 -3.90
N ILE A 65 -1.90 -12.82 -4.24
CA ILE A 65 -1.47 -11.72 -3.36
C ILE A 65 -2.27 -11.72 -2.06
N SER A 66 -3.60 -11.85 -2.13
CA SER A 66 -4.45 -11.85 -0.95
C SER A 66 -4.17 -13.06 -0.04
N ARG A 67 -3.90 -14.24 -0.62
CA ARG A 67 -3.55 -15.46 0.10
C ARG A 67 -2.21 -15.31 0.82
N LEU A 68 -1.15 -14.93 0.10
CA LEU A 68 0.19 -14.75 0.67
C LEU A 68 0.21 -13.68 1.77
N THR A 69 -0.50 -12.57 1.55
CA THR A 69 -0.66 -11.50 2.55
C THR A 69 -1.35 -12.03 3.81
N SER A 70 -2.44 -12.79 3.65
CA SER A 70 -3.19 -13.36 4.76
C SER A 70 -2.39 -14.42 5.53
N GLU A 71 -1.61 -15.25 4.83
CA GLU A 71 -0.71 -16.25 5.44
C GLU A 71 0.36 -15.56 6.30
N LEU A 72 0.98 -14.48 5.82
CA LEU A 72 1.94 -13.70 6.60
C LEU A 72 1.28 -13.08 7.83
N LEU A 73 0.12 -12.43 7.69
CA LEU A 73 -0.58 -11.83 8.83
C LEU A 73 -0.92 -12.85 9.92
N LYS A 74 -1.34 -14.07 9.53
CA LYS A 74 -1.58 -15.18 10.47
C LYS A 74 -0.28 -15.69 11.09
N ALA A 75 0.77 -15.87 10.30
CA ALA A 75 2.07 -16.36 10.77
C ALA A 75 2.76 -15.40 11.76
N TRP A 76 2.45 -14.11 11.67
CA TRP A 76 2.90 -13.06 12.59
C TRP A 76 1.86 -12.71 13.66
N GLN A 77 0.75 -13.46 13.76
CA GLN A 77 -0.30 -13.29 14.76
C GLN A 77 -0.86 -11.86 14.86
N CYS A 78 -0.88 -11.13 13.74
CA CYS A 78 -1.30 -9.73 13.68
C CYS A 78 -2.54 -9.51 12.81
N SER A 79 -3.12 -10.58 12.25
CA SER A 79 -4.34 -10.47 11.45
C SER A 79 -5.46 -9.79 12.24
N GLY A 80 -5.60 -10.03 13.55
CA GLY A 80 -6.62 -9.38 14.39
C GLY A 80 -6.51 -7.85 14.47
N ASN A 81 -5.29 -7.31 14.32
CA ASN A 81 -4.96 -5.89 14.56
C ASN A 81 -5.16 -5.00 13.33
N VAL A 82 -5.29 -5.61 12.13
CA VAL A 82 -5.41 -4.86 10.87
C VAL A 82 -6.72 -4.10 10.81
N VAL A 83 -6.69 -2.79 10.68
CA VAL A 83 -7.90 -1.96 10.50
C VAL A 83 -7.98 -1.29 9.13
N ASN A 84 -6.84 -1.20 8.43
CA ASN A 84 -6.72 -0.48 7.18
C ASN A 84 -5.79 -1.22 6.20
N MET A 85 -6.05 -1.05 4.91
CA MET A 85 -5.26 -1.57 3.81
C MET A 85 -4.73 -0.41 2.98
N VAL A 86 -3.43 -0.37 2.77
CA VAL A 86 -2.74 0.64 1.98
C VAL A 86 -2.16 -0.03 0.74
N PHE A 87 -2.52 0.46 -0.44
CA PHE A 87 -2.11 -0.15 -1.72
C PHE A 87 -1.85 0.91 -2.79
N ASP A 88 -1.05 0.58 -3.80
CA ASP A 88 -0.90 1.39 -5.00
C ASP A 88 -2.13 1.29 -5.90
N THR A 89 -2.44 2.34 -6.66
CA THR A 89 -3.69 2.44 -7.45
C THR A 89 -3.65 1.67 -8.77
N THR A 90 -2.96 0.54 -8.80
CA THR A 90 -2.99 -0.37 -9.95
C THR A 90 -4.29 -1.17 -9.94
N SER A 91 -4.89 -1.39 -11.12
CA SER A 91 -6.19 -2.05 -11.28
C SER A 91 -6.28 -3.44 -10.63
N THR A 92 -5.14 -4.13 -10.48
CA THR A 92 -5.01 -5.41 -9.77
C THR A 92 -5.44 -5.34 -8.30
N ASN A 93 -5.30 -4.17 -7.64
CA ASN A 93 -5.64 -3.99 -6.22
C ASN A 93 -7.09 -3.52 -5.99
N THR A 94 -7.71 -2.83 -6.97
CA THR A 94 -9.01 -2.15 -6.81
C THR A 94 -10.08 -2.57 -7.82
N GLY A 95 -9.81 -3.54 -8.72
CA GLY A 95 -10.75 -3.99 -9.75
C GLY A 95 -12.00 -4.71 -9.19
N HIS A 96 -13.15 -4.47 -9.84
CA HIS A 96 -14.51 -4.82 -9.39
C HIS A 96 -14.77 -6.29 -9.03
N MET A 97 -13.96 -7.26 -9.50
CA MET A 97 -14.25 -8.70 -9.31
C MET A 97 -13.06 -9.51 -8.76
N THR A 98 -11.90 -8.88 -8.53
CA THR A 98 -10.65 -9.56 -8.17
C THR A 98 -9.74 -8.77 -7.24
N ALA A 99 -10.16 -7.57 -6.82
CA ALA A 99 -9.39 -6.70 -5.95
C ALA A 99 -8.88 -7.45 -4.73
N VAL A 100 -7.56 -7.43 -4.55
CA VAL A 100 -6.86 -7.97 -3.37
C VAL A 100 -7.56 -7.54 -2.07
N CYS A 101 -8.02 -6.28 -2.01
CA CYS A 101 -8.75 -5.72 -0.88
C CYS A 101 -10.04 -6.49 -0.54
N ILE A 102 -10.86 -6.81 -1.54
CA ILE A 102 -12.11 -7.56 -1.36
C ILE A 102 -11.78 -8.96 -0.83
N GLN A 103 -10.78 -9.60 -1.44
CA GLN A 103 -10.37 -10.95 -1.08
C GLN A 103 -9.77 -11.06 0.33
N ILE A 104 -9.04 -10.04 0.79
CA ILE A 104 -8.53 -9.98 2.16
C ILE A 104 -9.69 -9.81 3.16
N GLN A 105 -10.65 -8.94 2.87
CA GLN A 105 -11.84 -8.78 3.74
C GLN A 105 -12.65 -10.07 3.85
N GLN A 106 -12.85 -10.79 2.74
CA GLN A 106 -13.52 -12.10 2.73
C GLN A 106 -12.76 -13.14 3.56
N ARG A 107 -11.42 -13.18 3.46
CA ARG A 107 -10.57 -14.11 4.22
C ARG A 107 -10.56 -13.85 5.72
N PHE A 108 -10.83 -12.61 6.15
CA PHE A 108 -10.89 -12.23 7.56
C PHE A 108 -12.31 -12.02 8.08
N ASP A 109 -13.32 -12.21 7.22
CA ASP A 109 -14.73 -12.01 7.53
C ASP A 109 -15.03 -10.68 8.24
N ARG A 110 -14.41 -9.60 7.76
CA ARG A 110 -14.61 -8.26 8.33
C ARG A 110 -14.29 -7.14 7.35
N ALA A 111 -14.97 -6.02 7.55
CA ALA A 111 -14.68 -4.79 6.84
C ALA A 111 -13.34 -4.18 7.31
N LEU A 112 -12.55 -3.68 6.36
CA LEU A 112 -11.29 -2.97 6.56
C LEU A 112 -11.35 -1.64 5.80
N SER A 113 -10.73 -0.59 6.33
CA SER A 113 -10.59 0.68 5.62
C SER A 113 -9.64 0.54 4.43
N TRP A 114 -9.89 1.30 3.37
CA TRP A 114 -9.08 1.27 2.14
C TRP A 114 -8.43 2.63 1.97
N SER A 115 -7.11 2.65 1.88
CA SER A 115 -6.30 3.85 1.73
C SER A 115 -5.38 3.71 0.52
N ARG A 116 -5.26 4.78 -0.27
CA ARG A 116 -4.27 4.83 -1.35
C ARG A 116 -2.89 5.09 -0.74
N CYS A 117 -1.87 4.43 -1.27
CA CYS A 117 -0.49 4.67 -0.84
C CYS A 117 -0.09 6.12 -1.14
N CYS A 118 0.20 6.90 -0.08
CA CYS A 118 0.59 8.31 -0.20
C CYS A 118 1.88 8.48 -1.02
N HIS A 119 2.78 7.50 -0.96
CA HIS A 119 3.97 7.48 -1.81
C HIS A 119 3.57 7.42 -3.29
N HIS A 120 2.65 6.52 -3.65
CA HIS A 120 2.17 6.38 -5.01
C HIS A 120 1.47 7.65 -5.49
N VAL A 121 0.58 8.23 -4.69
CA VAL A 121 -0.10 9.50 -4.99
C VAL A 121 0.91 10.63 -5.19
N GLY A 122 1.91 10.75 -4.30
CA GLY A 122 2.99 11.72 -4.45
C GLY A 122 3.79 11.53 -5.73
N LYS A 123 4.13 10.28 -6.08
CA LYS A 123 4.79 9.95 -7.34
C LYS A 123 3.95 10.37 -8.55
N LEU A 124 2.64 10.13 -8.53
CA LEU A 124 1.74 10.53 -9.62
C LEU A 124 1.66 12.06 -9.77
N ILE A 125 1.48 12.79 -8.66
CA ILE A 125 1.44 14.26 -8.68
C ILE A 125 2.75 14.82 -9.25
N VAL A 126 3.90 14.34 -8.76
CA VAL A 126 5.20 14.77 -9.27
C VAL A 126 5.36 14.39 -10.74
N GLY A 127 4.93 13.20 -11.15
CA GLY A 127 4.95 12.76 -12.55
C GLY A 127 4.18 13.71 -13.46
N HIS A 128 2.92 13.98 -13.16
CA HIS A 128 2.08 14.89 -13.95
C HIS A 128 2.65 16.31 -14.02
N VAL A 129 3.15 16.85 -12.89
CA VAL A 129 3.78 18.19 -12.89
C VAL A 129 4.98 18.24 -13.84
N PHE A 130 5.81 17.19 -13.89
CA PHE A 130 6.97 17.17 -14.78
C PHE A 130 6.56 17.03 -16.25
N GLU A 131 5.53 16.21 -16.54
CA GLU A 131 4.95 16.07 -17.88
C GLU A 131 4.36 17.39 -18.38
N ASP A 132 3.56 18.06 -17.56
CA ASP A 132 2.90 19.34 -17.88
C ASP A 132 3.93 20.45 -18.13
N LEU A 133 5.01 20.47 -17.33
CA LEU A 133 6.09 21.44 -17.49
C LEU A 133 6.99 21.15 -18.70
N LYS A 134 6.73 20.09 -19.47
CA LYS A 134 7.52 19.65 -20.63
C LYS A 134 9.02 19.60 -20.32
N MET A 135 9.34 19.23 -19.09
CA MET A 135 10.72 19.10 -18.63
C MET A 135 11.41 18.04 -19.48
N GLU A 136 12.63 18.31 -19.96
CA GLU A 136 13.40 17.31 -20.69
C GLU A 136 13.48 16.02 -19.87
N VAL A 137 13.20 14.89 -20.53
CA VAL A 137 13.23 13.54 -19.94
C VAL A 137 14.69 13.11 -19.78
N SER A 138 15.48 13.87 -19.02
CA SER A 138 16.80 13.43 -18.61
C SER A 138 16.63 12.40 -17.50
N LYS A 139 17.08 11.16 -17.78
CA LYS A 139 17.12 10.07 -16.80
C LYS A 139 18.27 10.23 -15.79
N SER A 140 19.03 11.33 -15.86
CA SER A 140 20.18 11.54 -14.99
C SER A 140 19.74 11.85 -13.55
N PRO A 141 20.28 11.15 -12.53
CA PRO A 141 20.01 11.46 -11.13
C PRO A 141 20.55 12.83 -10.68
N GLU A 142 21.32 13.52 -11.54
CA GLU A 142 21.91 14.83 -11.29
C GLU A 142 21.07 16.01 -11.78
N VAL A 143 19.91 15.74 -12.41
CA VAL A 143 19.00 16.82 -12.82
C VAL A 143 18.64 17.66 -11.61
N SER A 144 18.94 18.96 -11.68
CA SER A 144 18.79 19.90 -10.57
C SER A 144 17.40 19.87 -9.93
N LEU A 145 16.36 19.68 -10.76
CA LEU A 145 14.99 19.54 -10.28
C LEU A 145 14.77 18.23 -9.51
N PHE A 146 15.27 17.08 -9.99
CA PHE A 146 15.17 15.81 -9.27
C PHE A 146 15.88 15.88 -7.91
N VAL A 147 17.08 16.46 -7.87
CA VAL A 147 17.84 16.67 -6.63
C VAL A 147 17.05 17.57 -5.66
N ARG A 148 16.45 18.66 -6.16
CA ARG A 148 15.64 19.57 -5.34
C ARG A 148 14.35 18.92 -4.84
N THR A 149 13.63 18.18 -5.69
CA THR A 149 12.42 17.45 -5.32
C THR A 149 12.73 16.39 -4.28
N ARG A 150 13.81 15.60 -4.46
CA ARG A 150 14.26 14.62 -3.48
C ARG A 150 14.57 15.26 -2.12
N LYS A 151 15.31 16.38 -2.10
CA LYS A 151 15.62 17.12 -0.85
C LYS A 151 14.36 17.58 -0.12
N ASN A 152 13.32 17.99 -0.86
CA ASN A 152 12.07 18.50 -0.29
C ASN A 152 10.97 17.44 -0.17
N PHE A 153 11.25 16.17 -0.49
CA PHE A 153 10.23 15.12 -0.52
C PHE A 153 9.62 14.86 0.87
N ILE A 154 10.38 15.11 1.95
CA ILE A 154 9.91 15.03 3.33
C ILE A 154 8.73 16.02 3.57
N ILE A 155 8.73 17.18 2.90
CA ILE A 155 7.65 18.16 3.02
C ILE A 155 6.34 17.57 2.49
N PHE A 156 6.36 16.80 1.41
CA PHE A 156 5.18 16.11 0.90
C PHE A 156 4.66 15.05 1.87
N HIS A 157 5.56 14.37 2.59
CA HIS A 157 5.18 13.41 3.65
C HIS A 157 4.48 14.11 4.82
N MET A 158 4.97 15.30 5.21
CA MET A 158 4.45 16.10 6.33
C MET A 158 3.14 16.85 6.01
N ILE A 159 2.94 17.28 4.75
CA ILE A 159 1.68 17.90 4.32
C ILE A 159 0.50 16.90 4.42
N GLN A 160 0.74 15.61 4.18
CA GLN A 160 -0.30 14.58 4.28
C GLN A 160 -0.73 14.30 5.74
N ILE A 161 0.18 14.44 6.71
CA ILE A 161 -0.14 14.33 8.15
C ILE A 161 -1.07 15.47 8.63
N ASN A 162 -0.96 16.65 8.01
CA ASN A 162 -1.86 17.79 8.31
C ASN A 162 -3.21 17.72 7.57
N LEU A 163 -3.30 17.02 6.45
CA LEU A 163 -4.57 16.86 5.72
C LEU A 163 -5.54 15.91 6.43
N SER A 164 -5.04 14.89 7.13
CA SER A 164 -5.85 13.98 7.97
C SER A 164 -6.39 14.64 9.25
N THR A 165 -5.81 15.76 9.68
CA THR A 165 -6.35 16.58 10.79
C THR A 165 -7.39 17.61 10.34
N THR A 166 -7.55 17.84 9.03
CA THR A 166 -8.53 18.82 8.47
C THR A 166 -9.81 18.21 7.89
N LEU A 167 -9.94 16.88 7.82
CA LEU A 167 -11.18 16.24 7.37
C LEU A 167 -12.10 15.92 8.56
N THR A 168 -12.60 16.96 9.24
CA THR A 168 -13.86 16.82 9.99
C THR A 168 -14.99 16.70 8.98
N PHE A 169 -15.58 15.51 8.88
CA PHE A 169 -16.85 15.34 8.17
C PHE A 169 -17.91 16.24 8.84
N PRO A 170 -18.59 17.13 8.11
CA PRO A 170 -19.78 17.76 8.66
C PRO A 170 -20.79 16.64 8.94
N SER A 171 -21.30 16.59 10.16
CA SER A 171 -22.38 15.68 10.56
C SER A 171 -23.54 15.78 9.57
N SER A 172 -24.05 14.63 9.16
CA SER A 172 -25.15 14.46 8.19
C SER A 172 -26.29 15.46 8.42
N PRO A 173 -26.92 16.00 7.36
CA PRO A 173 -28.08 16.85 7.53
C PRO A 173 -29.20 16.09 8.25
N GLN A 174 -29.77 16.71 9.28
CA GLN A 174 -30.95 16.19 9.97
C GLN A 174 -32.07 15.97 8.94
N LYS A 175 -32.68 14.78 8.99
CA LYS A 175 -33.87 14.45 8.20
C LYS A 175 -34.98 15.42 8.58
N HIS A 176 -35.33 16.35 7.69
CA HIS A 176 -36.59 17.05 7.76
C HIS A 176 -37.71 16.05 7.45
N THR A 177 -38.35 15.56 8.50
CA THR A 177 -39.71 15.03 8.42
C THR A 177 -40.65 16.18 8.08
N ASN A 178 -41.16 16.21 6.85
CA ASN A 178 -42.37 16.95 6.54
C ASN A 178 -43.50 15.95 6.34
N THR A 179 -44.35 15.89 7.36
CA THR A 179 -45.76 15.50 7.28
C THR A 179 -46.52 16.50 6.41
N TYR A 180 -47.29 15.96 5.46
CA TYR A 180 -48.67 16.26 5.04
C TYR A 180 -48.84 15.92 3.57
#